data_AF-A0A8C6LV80-F1
#
_entry.id   AF-A0A8C6LV80-F1
#
_cell.length_a   1.000
_cell.length_b   1.000
_cell.length_c   1.000
_cell.angle_alpha   90.00
_cell.angle_beta   90.00
_cell.angle_gamma   90.00
#
_symmetry.space_group_name_H-M   'P 1'
#
loop_
_entity.id
_entity.type
_entity.pdbx_description
1 polymer ?
#
loop_
_entity_poly.entity_id
_entity_poly.type
_entity_poly.pdbx_seq_one_letter_code
_entity_poly.pdbx_strand_id
1 'polypeptide(L)'
;PNNNSKPRLLTVWKTCNAVMSLFFTLASYVQINDPDAGLWMVGYGVPAVLCALIGFRPHVTESLPWRRVADLHVMISSAVISMLGWKLYTGPVTHIFHQEEGREFSGLMLMAVWLLLCRHSGRAPVGMLRVSTAVAITVFPIVAWLYYYTNKELRSNWPSHCKTAI
;
A
#
# COMPACT_ATOMS: atom_id res chain seq x y z
N PRO A 1 -28.61 -10.59 -9.11
CA PRO A 1 -27.61 -10.55 -8.01
C PRO A 1 -28.25 -10.94 -6.67
N ASN A 2 -27.80 -12.04 -6.05
CA ASN A 2 -28.36 -12.60 -4.82
C ASN A 2 -28.19 -11.60 -3.64
N ASN A 3 -29.27 -11.24 -2.94
CA ASN A 3 -29.25 -10.14 -1.95
C ASN A 3 -28.30 -10.40 -0.77
N ASN A 4 -27.99 -11.68 -0.50
CA ASN A 4 -27.03 -12.13 0.52
C ASN A 4 -25.55 -11.88 0.17
N SER A 5 -25.20 -11.53 -1.06
CA SER A 5 -23.81 -11.27 -1.44
C SER A 5 -23.31 -9.91 -0.96
N LYS A 6 -24.19 -8.91 -0.88
CA LYS A 6 -23.85 -7.53 -0.49
C LYS A 6 -23.19 -7.41 0.89
N PRO A 7 -23.75 -7.98 1.98
CA PRO A 7 -23.10 -7.91 3.29
C PRO A 7 -21.77 -8.68 3.32
N ARG A 8 -21.64 -9.81 2.60
CA ARG A 8 -20.38 -10.56 2.50
C ARG A 8 -19.29 -9.75 1.80
N LEU A 9 -19.61 -9.12 0.68
CA LEU A 9 -18.69 -8.26 -0.07
C LEU A 9 -18.22 -7.07 0.76
N LEU A 10 -19.12 -6.46 1.55
CA LEU A 10 -18.75 -5.40 2.48
C LEU A 10 -17.81 -5.89 3.58
N THR A 11 -18.07 -7.06 4.16
CA THR A 11 -17.17 -7.66 5.16
C THR A 11 -15.79 -7.90 4.57
N VAL A 12 -15.69 -8.54 3.39
CA VAL A 12 -14.40 -8.78 2.72
C VAL A 12 -13.69 -7.47 2.41
N TRP A 13 -14.41 -6.45 1.92
CA TRP A 13 -13.85 -5.12 1.68
C TRP A 13 -13.24 -4.49 2.94
N LYS A 14 -13.96 -4.55 4.06
CA LYS A 14 -13.46 -4.06 5.37
C LYS A 14 -12.24 -4.84 5.82
N THR A 15 -12.25 -6.16 5.67
CA THR A 15 -11.11 -7.03 6.00
C THR A 15 -9.89 -6.68 5.15
N CYS A 16 -10.04 -6.51 3.84
CA CYS A 16 -8.95 -6.10 2.96
C CYS A 16 -8.36 -4.74 3.38
N ASN A 17 -9.20 -3.76 3.76
CA ASN A 17 -8.72 -2.47 4.26
C ASN A 17 -8.01 -2.58 5.62
N ALA A 18 -8.48 -3.44 6.53
CA ALA A 18 -7.79 -3.70 7.79
C ALA A 18 -6.41 -4.35 7.55
N VAL A 19 -6.33 -5.34 6.66
CA VAL A 19 -5.07 -6.00 6.31
C VAL A 19 -4.11 -5.03 5.62
N MET A 20 -4.58 -4.21 4.68
CA MET A 20 -3.74 -3.20 4.03
C MET A 20 -3.31 -2.09 5.00
N SER A 21 -4.14 -1.74 5.98
CA SER A 21 -3.74 -0.85 7.07
C SER A 21 -2.58 -1.42 7.89
N LEU A 22 -2.64 -2.71 8.24
CA LEU A 22 -1.53 -3.40 8.92
C LEU A 22 -0.28 -3.46 8.04
N PHE A 23 -0.43 -3.79 6.75
CA PHE A 23 0.66 -3.81 5.80
C PHE A 23 1.35 -2.43 5.69
N PHE A 24 0.60 -1.34 5.51
CA PHE A 24 1.18 0.00 5.42
C PHE A 24 1.75 0.48 6.76
N THR A 25 1.19 0.07 7.90
CA THR A 25 1.79 0.32 9.21
C THR A 25 3.16 -0.35 9.32
N LEU A 26 3.26 -1.61 8.91
CA LEU A 26 4.52 -2.34 8.97
C LEU A 26 5.52 -1.79 7.93
N ALA A 27 5.05 -1.44 6.73
CA ALA A 27 5.85 -0.76 5.71
C ALA A 27 6.40 0.57 6.24
N SER A 28 5.59 1.35 6.96
CA SER A 28 6.03 2.58 7.65
C SER A 28 7.06 2.28 8.74
N TYR A 29 6.86 1.24 9.55
CA TYR A 29 7.75 0.90 10.65
C TYR A 29 9.17 0.56 10.17
N VAL A 30 9.29 -0.25 9.12
CA VAL A 30 10.61 -0.67 8.62
C VAL A 30 11.44 0.49 8.03
N GLN A 31 10.82 1.65 7.74
CA GLN A 31 11.51 2.84 7.23
C GLN A 31 12.32 3.58 8.30
N ILE A 32 12.23 3.20 9.58
CA ILE A 32 13.09 3.79 10.62
C ILE A 32 14.59 3.64 10.32
N ASN A 33 14.93 2.69 9.47
CA ASN A 33 16.29 2.42 9.05
C ASN A 33 16.76 3.26 7.85
N ASP A 34 15.86 3.97 7.16
CA ASP A 34 16.21 4.71 5.96
C ASP A 34 16.80 6.08 6.32
N PRO A 35 17.74 6.61 5.53
CA PRO A 35 18.37 7.91 5.79
C PRO A 35 17.35 9.07 5.82
N ASP A 36 16.22 8.91 5.13
CA ASP A 36 15.09 9.83 5.05
C ASP A 36 13.81 9.23 5.66
N ALA A 37 13.97 8.47 6.75
CA ALA A 37 12.90 7.78 7.49
C ALA A 37 11.61 8.60 7.66
N GLY A 38 11.72 9.89 8.01
CA GLY A 38 10.55 10.74 8.22
C GLY A 38 9.64 10.86 7.00
N LEU A 39 10.21 10.99 5.80
CA LEU A 39 9.45 11.09 4.54
C LEU A 39 8.70 9.78 4.28
N TRP A 40 9.40 8.66 4.36
CA TRP A 40 8.85 7.34 4.06
C TRP A 40 7.84 6.85 5.09
N MET A 41 8.11 7.10 6.37
CA MET A 41 7.16 6.84 7.46
C MET A 41 5.84 7.58 7.24
N VAL A 42 5.89 8.86 6.83
CA VAL A 42 4.66 9.60 6.49
C VAL A 42 4.02 9.04 5.21
N GLY A 43 4.85 8.70 4.22
CA GLY A 43 4.43 8.10 2.95
C GLY A 43 3.54 6.87 3.11
N TYR A 44 3.85 5.99 4.08
CA TYR A 44 3.07 4.78 4.37
C TYR A 44 2.12 4.94 5.58
N GLY A 45 2.43 5.79 6.54
CA GLY A 45 1.60 6.01 7.74
C GLY A 45 0.26 6.65 7.44
N VAL A 46 0.22 7.66 6.57
CA VAL A 46 -1.04 8.30 6.13
C VAL A 46 -2.00 7.28 5.50
N PRO A 47 -1.61 6.49 4.48
CA PRO A 47 -2.50 5.49 3.90
C PRO A 47 -2.86 4.38 4.90
N ALA A 48 -1.98 4.03 5.85
CA ALA A 48 -2.33 3.09 6.92
C ALA A 48 -3.54 3.56 7.74
N VAL A 49 -3.54 4.83 8.17
CA VAL A 49 -4.66 5.44 8.91
C VAL A 49 -5.91 5.54 8.03
N LEU A 50 -5.78 5.99 6.77
CA LEU A 50 -6.91 6.08 5.86
C LEU A 50 -7.59 4.73 5.62
N CYS A 51 -6.81 3.65 5.51
CA CYS A 51 -7.32 2.28 5.39
C CYS A 51 -8.01 1.81 6.67
N ALA A 52 -7.43 2.08 7.84
CA ALA A 52 -8.03 1.75 9.13
C ALA A 52 -9.44 2.38 9.26
N LEU A 53 -9.57 3.65 8.90
CA LEU A 53 -10.85 4.37 8.93
C LEU A 53 -11.91 3.69 8.06
N ILE A 54 -11.55 3.18 6.89
CA ILE A 54 -12.47 2.41 6.03
C ILE A 54 -12.87 1.09 6.70
N GLY A 55 -11.91 0.39 7.31
CA GLY A 55 -12.14 -0.84 8.05
C GLY A 55 -13.17 -0.67 9.17
N PHE A 56 -13.17 0.47 9.87
CA PHE A 56 -14.17 0.78 10.89
C PHE A 56 -15.48 1.33 10.32
N ARG A 57 -15.40 2.30 9.40
CA ARG A 57 -16.54 3.04 8.85
C ARG A 57 -16.37 3.27 7.34
N PRO A 58 -16.83 2.34 6.48
CA PRO A 58 -16.64 2.42 5.01
C PRO A 58 -17.14 3.73 4.36
N HIS A 59 -18.20 4.33 4.91
CA HIS A 59 -18.74 5.60 4.43
C HIS A 59 -17.81 6.82 4.65
N VAL A 60 -16.71 6.67 5.40
CA VAL A 60 -15.73 7.75 5.62
C VAL A 60 -15.14 8.28 4.31
N THR A 61 -15.07 7.45 3.26
CA THR A 61 -14.60 7.84 1.92
C THR A 61 -15.50 8.87 1.23
N GLU A 62 -16.68 9.14 1.80
CA GLU A 62 -17.59 10.19 1.34
C GLU A 62 -17.37 11.53 2.04
N SER A 63 -16.65 11.53 3.16
CA SER A 63 -16.31 12.75 3.88
C SER A 63 -15.28 13.58 3.10
N LEU A 64 -15.45 14.91 3.15
CA LEU A 64 -14.51 15.83 2.52
C LEU A 64 -13.08 15.68 3.06
N PRO A 65 -12.84 15.55 4.38
CA PRO A 65 -11.47 15.41 4.91
C PRO A 65 -10.75 14.17 4.38
N TRP A 66 -11.39 13.00 4.42
CA TRP A 66 -10.78 11.76 3.93
C TRP A 66 -10.40 11.87 2.45
N ARG A 67 -11.30 12.40 1.62
CA ARG A 67 -11.05 12.57 0.18
C ARG A 67 -9.92 13.54 -0.10
N ARG A 68 -9.87 14.67 0.59
CA ARG A 68 -8.81 15.68 0.40
C ARG A 68 -7.45 15.13 0.78
N VAL A 69 -7.35 14.44 1.93
CA VAL A 69 -6.10 13.81 2.36
C VAL A 69 -5.68 12.73 1.36
N ALA A 70 -6.60 11.84 0.96
CA ALA A 70 -6.31 10.79 -0.01
C ALA A 70 -5.87 11.34 -1.38
N ASP A 71 -6.60 12.32 -1.92
CA ASP A 71 -6.29 12.92 -3.23
C ASP A 71 -4.94 13.67 -3.19
N LEU A 72 -4.67 14.44 -2.13
CA LEU A 72 -3.38 15.11 -1.95
C LEU A 72 -2.22 14.11 -1.83
N HIS A 73 -2.42 13.03 -1.06
CA HIS A 73 -1.40 12.00 -0.88
C HIS A 73 -1.10 11.30 -2.20
N VAL A 74 -2.12 10.91 -2.96
CA VAL A 74 -1.94 10.32 -4.30
C VAL A 74 -1.23 11.30 -5.24
N MET A 75 -1.56 12.60 -5.21
CA MET A 75 -0.88 13.60 -6.03
C MET A 75 0.62 13.72 -5.71
N ILE A 76 0.96 13.87 -4.43
CA ILE A 76 2.36 13.97 -4.00
C ILE A 76 3.12 12.68 -4.32
N SER A 77 2.55 11.52 -3.99
CA SER A 77 3.17 10.24 -4.30
C SER A 77 3.34 10.00 -5.79
N SER A 78 2.45 10.50 -6.64
CA SER A 78 2.60 10.40 -8.10
C SER A 78 3.84 11.16 -8.61
N ALA A 79 4.17 12.30 -8.01
CA ALA A 79 5.41 13.02 -8.31
C ALA A 79 6.63 12.20 -7.89
N VAL A 80 6.63 11.63 -6.68
CA VAL A 80 7.72 10.77 -6.18
C VAL A 80 7.89 9.50 -7.01
N ILE A 81 6.79 8.82 -7.35
CA ILE A 81 6.76 7.67 -8.26
C ILE A 81 7.37 8.03 -9.61
N SER A 82 7.08 9.21 -10.15
CA SER A 82 7.63 9.65 -11.43
C SER A 82 9.14 9.90 -11.34
N MET A 83 9.61 10.54 -10.26
CA MET A 83 11.05 10.77 -10.03
C MET A 83 11.81 9.45 -9.86
N LEU A 84 11.31 8.55 -9.01
CA LEU A 84 11.91 7.23 -8.81
C LEU A 84 11.83 6.37 -10.07
N GLY A 85 10.69 6.40 -10.77
CA GLY A 85 10.52 5.69 -12.04
C GLY A 85 11.51 6.15 -13.11
N TRP A 86 11.77 7.46 -13.19
CA TRP A 86 12.80 8.00 -14.08
C TRP A 86 14.21 7.52 -13.70
N LYS A 87 14.53 7.53 -12.40
CA LYS A 87 15.82 7.04 -11.88
C LYS A 87 16.01 5.55 -12.15
N LEU A 88 14.97 4.74 -11.93
CA LEU A 88 14.98 3.31 -12.21
C LEU A 88 15.07 3.01 -13.71
N TYR A 89 14.43 3.82 -14.56
CA TYR A 89 14.47 3.67 -16.01
C TYR A 89 15.86 4.00 -16.59
N THR A 90 16.52 5.02 -16.04
CA THR A 90 17.83 5.50 -16.53
C THR A 90 19.03 4.80 -15.87
N GLY A 91 18.82 4.19 -14.70
CA GLY A 91 19.87 3.50 -13.95
C GLY A 91 20.09 2.04 -14.35
N PRO A 92 21.20 1.41 -13.91
CA PRO A 92 21.46 -0.01 -14.10
C PRO A 92 20.62 -0.84 -13.10
N VAL A 93 19.30 -0.93 -13.33
CA VAL A 93 18.41 -1.73 -12.48
C VAL A 93 18.36 -3.16 -12.99
N THR A 94 18.97 -4.08 -12.24
CA THR A 94 18.91 -5.52 -12.55
C THR A 94 17.76 -6.21 -11.83
N HIS A 95 17.45 -5.79 -10.58
CA HIS A 95 16.41 -6.40 -9.76
C HIS A 95 15.67 -5.37 -8.88
N ILE A 96 14.44 -5.01 -9.27
CA ILE A 96 13.60 -3.97 -8.63
C ILE A 96 13.49 -4.15 -7.11
N PHE A 97 13.23 -5.36 -6.61
CA PHE A 97 13.02 -5.57 -5.17
C PHE A 97 14.32 -5.67 -4.35
N HIS A 98 15.47 -5.87 -5.00
CA HIS A 98 16.76 -5.89 -4.29
C HIS A 98 17.26 -4.48 -3.98
N GLN A 99 16.97 -3.52 -4.87
CA GLN A 99 17.31 -2.13 -4.69
C GLN A 99 16.26 -1.40 -3.84
N GLU A 100 16.71 -0.52 -2.96
CA GLU A 100 15.88 0.28 -2.06
C GLU A 100 14.85 1.13 -2.84
N GLU A 101 15.33 1.89 -3.82
CA GLU A 101 14.50 2.73 -4.69
C GLU A 101 13.42 1.95 -5.45
N GLY A 102 13.71 0.70 -5.83
CA GLY A 102 12.75 -0.16 -6.51
C GLY A 102 11.66 -0.68 -5.56
N ARG A 103 12.00 -0.94 -4.29
CA ARG A 103 11.01 -1.25 -3.24
C ARG A 103 10.15 -0.04 -2.91
N GLU A 104 10.76 1.13 -2.76
CA GLU A 104 10.07 2.41 -2.53
C GLU A 104 9.09 2.75 -3.66
N PHE A 105 9.55 2.68 -4.91
CA PHE A 105 8.72 2.88 -6.09
C PHE A 105 7.53 1.90 -6.12
N SER A 106 7.81 0.61 -5.91
CA SER A 106 6.77 -0.43 -5.92
C SER A 106 5.77 -0.26 -4.79
N GLY A 107 6.23 0.12 -3.60
CA GLY A 107 5.41 0.39 -2.42
C GLY A 107 4.49 1.60 -2.63
N LEU A 108 5.01 2.70 -3.19
CA LEU A 108 4.22 3.87 -3.52
C LEU A 108 3.20 3.59 -4.64
N MET A 109 3.58 2.81 -5.67
CA MET A 109 2.65 2.43 -6.73
C MET A 109 1.49 1.58 -6.18
N LEU A 110 1.80 0.58 -5.35
CA LEU A 110 0.79 -0.23 -4.65
C LEU A 110 -0.14 0.64 -3.81
N MET A 111 0.42 1.59 -3.05
CA MET A 111 -0.32 2.54 -2.24
C MET A 111 -1.24 3.42 -3.07
N ALA A 112 -0.75 4.02 -4.16
CA ALA A 112 -1.54 4.88 -5.03
C ALA A 112 -2.71 4.11 -5.65
N VAL A 113 -2.45 2.92 -6.19
CA VAL A 113 -3.49 2.03 -6.73
C VAL A 113 -4.51 1.68 -5.65
N TRP A 114 -4.07 1.41 -4.42
CA TRP A 114 -4.96 1.09 -3.31
C TRP A 114 -5.87 2.26 -2.93
N LEU A 115 -5.33 3.47 -2.74
CA LEU A 115 -6.14 4.64 -2.41
C LEU A 115 -7.14 5.00 -3.53
N LEU A 116 -6.73 4.88 -4.80
CA LEU A 116 -7.63 5.01 -5.95
C LEU A 116 -8.73 3.94 -5.93
N LEU A 117 -8.37 2.69 -5.61
CA LEU A 117 -9.33 1.61 -5.44
C LEU A 117 -10.26 1.85 -4.26
N CYS A 118 -9.86 2.60 -3.23
CA CYS A 118 -10.71 2.96 -2.07
C CYS A 118 -11.59 4.18 -2.32
N ARG A 119 -11.20 5.07 -3.24
CA ARG A 119 -11.90 6.31 -3.55
C ARG A 119 -13.37 6.08 -3.91
N HIS A 120 -14.28 6.79 -3.25
CA HIS A 120 -15.73 6.66 -3.47
C HIS A 120 -16.32 5.26 -3.21
N SER A 121 -15.67 4.44 -2.36
CA SER A 121 -16.21 3.12 -1.97
C SER A 121 -17.43 3.20 -1.04
N GLY A 122 -17.73 4.37 -0.46
CA GLY A 122 -18.84 4.58 0.45
C GLY A 122 -20.14 5.04 -0.21
N ARG A 123 -20.15 5.42 -1.50
CA ARG A 123 -21.35 5.89 -2.23
C ARG A 123 -22.36 4.80 -2.52
N ALA A 124 -21.88 3.61 -2.81
CA ALA A 124 -22.67 2.49 -3.28
C ALA A 124 -22.08 1.19 -2.73
N PRO A 125 -22.86 0.10 -2.68
CA PRO A 125 -22.34 -1.21 -2.31
C PRO A 125 -21.11 -1.56 -3.16
N VAL A 126 -20.03 -1.97 -2.51
CA VAL A 126 -18.80 -2.36 -3.20
C VAL A 126 -19.09 -3.58 -4.08
N GLY A 127 -18.89 -3.43 -5.39
CA GLY A 127 -19.19 -4.48 -6.37
C GLY A 127 -18.17 -5.63 -6.32
N MET A 128 -18.59 -6.79 -6.83
CA MET A 128 -17.77 -8.02 -6.84
C MET A 128 -16.39 -7.77 -7.48
N LEU A 129 -16.33 -7.15 -8.67
CA LEU A 129 -15.07 -6.88 -9.36
C LEU A 129 -14.08 -6.11 -8.47
N ARG A 130 -14.54 -5.03 -7.83
CA ARG A 130 -13.70 -4.20 -6.96
C ARG A 130 -13.21 -4.96 -5.73
N VAL A 131 -14.06 -5.80 -5.15
CA VAL A 131 -13.66 -6.67 -4.02
C VAL A 131 -12.67 -7.75 -4.46
N SER A 132 -12.88 -8.38 -5.62
CA SER A 132 -11.92 -9.36 -6.17
C SER A 132 -10.55 -8.73 -6.45
N THR A 133 -10.53 -7.54 -7.03
CA THR A 133 -9.29 -6.76 -7.22
C THR A 133 -8.63 -6.46 -5.87
N ALA A 134 -9.39 -6.03 -4.87
CA ALA A 134 -8.87 -5.76 -3.53
C ALA A 134 -8.23 -7.00 -2.91
N VAL A 135 -8.90 -8.16 -2.98
CA VAL A 135 -8.35 -9.43 -2.47
C VAL A 135 -7.03 -9.77 -3.15
N ALA A 136 -6.97 -9.71 -4.49
CA ALA A 136 -5.75 -10.01 -5.23
C ALA A 136 -4.59 -9.08 -4.83
N ILE A 137 -4.86 -7.77 -4.75
CA ILE A 137 -3.86 -6.77 -4.36
C ILE A 137 -3.43 -6.94 -2.89
N THR A 138 -4.34 -7.32 -1.98
CA THR A 138 -3.99 -7.54 -0.56
C THR A 138 -3.13 -8.79 -0.36
N VAL A 139 -3.38 -9.87 -1.11
CA VAL A 139 -2.62 -11.13 -0.97
C VAL A 139 -1.19 -10.97 -1.47
N PHE A 140 -0.98 -10.27 -2.59
CA PHE A 140 0.33 -10.12 -3.22
C PHE A 140 1.46 -9.64 -2.28
N PRO A 141 1.35 -8.50 -1.56
CA PRO A 141 2.43 -8.01 -0.71
C PRO A 141 2.72 -8.92 0.48
N ILE A 142 1.72 -9.64 0.99
CA ILE A 142 1.90 -10.60 2.09
C ILE A 142 2.72 -11.80 1.60
N VAL A 143 2.34 -12.35 0.45
CA VAL A 143 3.07 -13.47 -0.16
C VAL A 143 4.50 -13.05 -0.52
N ALA A 144 4.67 -11.87 -1.12
CA ALA A 144 5.97 -11.32 -1.44
C ALA A 144 6.83 -11.16 -0.17
N TRP A 145 6.28 -10.59 0.90
CA TRP A 145 7.02 -10.44 2.16
C TRP A 145 7.44 -11.78 2.73
N LEU A 146 6.51 -12.73 2.87
CA LEU A 146 6.81 -14.07 3.37
C LEU A 146 7.90 -14.76 2.54
N TYR A 147 7.83 -14.61 1.21
CA TYR A 147 8.84 -15.15 0.31
C TYR A 147 10.24 -14.56 0.60
N TYR A 148 10.39 -13.25 0.71
CA TYR A 148 11.69 -12.62 1.04
C TYR A 148 12.13 -12.88 2.49
N TYR A 149 11.19 -13.06 3.40
CA TYR A 149 11.50 -13.41 4.79
C TYR A 149 12.12 -14.81 4.89
N THR A 150 11.52 -15.80 4.23
CA THR A 150 11.99 -17.20 4.21
C THR A 150 13.29 -17.36 3.41
N ASN A 151 13.41 -16.70 2.26
CA ASN A 151 14.55 -16.78 1.34
C ASN A 151 15.60 -15.70 1.67
N LYS A 152 16.37 -15.92 2.74
CA LYS A 152 17.35 -14.96 3.28
C LYS A 152 18.43 -14.54 2.28
N GLU A 153 18.75 -15.39 1.32
CA GLU A 153 19.69 -15.12 0.23
C GLU A 153 19.25 -13.93 -0.63
N LEU A 154 17.95 -13.70 -0.80
CA LEU A 154 17.42 -12.55 -1.53
C LEU A 154 17.66 -11.21 -0.80
N ARG A 155 17.97 -11.29 0.50
CA ARG A 155 18.28 -10.14 1.37
C ARG A 155 19.77 -10.00 1.66
N SER A 156 20.62 -10.90 1.15
CA SER A 156 22.07 -10.90 1.46
C SER A 156 22.73 -9.59 0.99
N ASN A 157 22.29 -9.08 -0.15
CA ASN A 157 22.86 -7.91 -0.81
C ASN A 157 22.15 -6.60 -0.45
N TRP A 158 21.18 -6.62 0.48
CA TRP A 158 20.55 -5.38 0.94
C TRP A 158 21.56 -4.50 1.69
N PRO A 159 21.40 -3.16 1.63
CA PRO A 159 22.20 -2.25 2.45
C PRO A 159 22.17 -2.66 3.93
N SER A 160 23.26 -2.42 4.65
CA SER A 160 23.40 -2.82 6.06
C SER A 160 22.30 -2.23 6.95
N HIS A 161 21.90 -0.99 6.69
CA HIS A 161 20.83 -0.32 7.42
C HIS A 161 19.46 -0.99 7.18
N CYS A 162 19.18 -1.55 6.00
CA CYS A 162 17.92 -2.25 5.74
C CYS A 162 17.75 -3.60 6.47
N LYS A 163 18.79 -4.13 7.14
CA LYS A 163 18.77 -5.49 7.74
C LYS A 163 18.30 -5.54 9.20
N THR A 164 18.15 -4.40 9.87
CA THR A 164 17.96 -4.32 11.32
C THR A 164 16.50 -4.33 11.79
N ALA A 165 15.52 -4.08 10.91
CA ALA A 165 14.09 -4.07 11.28
C ALA A 165 13.26 -5.22 10.68
N ILE A 166 13.91 -6.35 10.33
CA ILE A 166 13.23 -7.55 9.80
C ILE A 166 13.29 -8.70 10.80
#